data_AF-A0A936GRB2-F1
#
_entry.id   AF-A0A936GRB2-F1
#
_cell.length_a   1.000
_cell.length_b   1.000
_cell.length_c   1.000
_cell.angle_alpha   90.00
_cell.angle_beta   90.00
_cell.angle_gamma   90.00
#
_symmetry.space_group_name_H-M   'P 1'
#
loop_
_entity.id
_entity.type
_entity.pdbx_description
1 polymer ?
#
loop_
_entity_poly.entity_id
_entity_poly.type
_entity_poly.pdbx_seq_one_letter_code
_entity_poly.pdbx_strand_id
1 'polypeptide(L)' 'MFLEQAAKIPYPEDILFVSKSVYDYEIAFELSISAYWIGNYRQSVDLCNKLIAMKDKIHPSIYEQTLKNREFGLSKIVY' A
#
# COMPACT_ATOMS: atom_id res chain seq x y z
N MET A 1 9.07 -10.61 -1.07
CA MET A 1 9.52 -9.27 -0.60
C MET A 1 9.26 -9.15 0.90
N PHE A 2 9.99 -8.35 1.69
CA PHE A 2 9.75 -8.25 3.15
C PHE A 2 8.32 -7.80 3.50
N LEU A 3 7.76 -6.83 2.76
CA LEU A 3 6.41 -6.33 3.01
C LEU A 3 5.30 -7.33 2.62
N GLU A 4 5.57 -8.28 1.72
CA GLU A 4 4.63 -9.39 1.46
C GLU A 4 4.55 -10.37 2.63
N GLN A 5 5.64 -10.51 3.40
CA GLN A 5 5.62 -11.28 4.63
C GLN A 5 4.95 -10.48 5.74
N ALA A 6 5.25 -9.18 5.85
CA ALA A 6 4.58 -8.29 6.81
C ALA A 6 3.05 -8.28 6.64
N ALA A 7 2.55 -8.27 5.40
CA ALA A 7 1.11 -8.30 5.10
C ALA A 7 0.39 -9.57 5.58
N LYS A 8 1.14 -10.62 5.95
CA LYS A 8 0.59 -11.88 6.47
C LYS A 8 0.64 -11.97 8.00
N ILE A 9 1.32 -11.02 8.66
CA ILE A 9 1.41 -10.99 10.12
C ILE A 9 0.09 -10.40 10.64
N PRO A 10 -0.69 -11.13 11.46
CA PRO A 10 -1.92 -10.59 12.02
C PRO A 10 -1.62 -9.48 13.02
N TYR A 11 -2.58 -8.58 13.21
CA TYR A 11 -2.51 -7.57 14.28
C TYR A 11 -2.42 -8.29 15.64
N PRO A 12 -1.43 -7.95 16.49
CA PRO A 12 -1.25 -8.60 17.79
C PRO A 12 -2.33 -8.18 18.78
N GLU A 13 -2.70 -9.09 19.70
CA GLU A 13 -3.66 -8.82 20.77
C GLU A 13 -3.05 -7.98 21.93
N ASP A 14 -1.72 -8.03 22.09
CA ASP A 14 -0.99 -7.17 23.03
C ASP A 14 -0.60 -5.86 22.31
N ILE A 15 -1.43 -4.83 22.51
CA ILE A 15 -1.46 -3.61 21.69
C ILE A 15 -0.51 -2.51 22.14
N LEU A 16 0.24 -2.72 23.23
CA LEU A 16 1.15 -1.69 23.73
C LEU A 16 2.29 -1.49 22.73
N PHE A 17 2.44 -0.26 22.22
CA PHE A 17 3.46 0.15 21.23
C PHE A 17 3.24 -0.31 19.79
N VAL A 18 2.07 -0.81 19.42
CA VAL A 18 1.76 -1.20 18.02
C VAL A 18 0.84 -0.18 17.36
N SER A 19 1.34 0.50 16.31
CA SER A 19 0.50 1.39 15.51
C SER A 19 -0.46 0.58 14.65
N LYS A 20 -1.77 0.78 14.85
CA LYS A 20 -2.82 0.13 14.07
C LYS A 20 -2.76 0.50 12.58
N SER A 21 -2.31 1.72 12.26
CA SER A 21 -2.17 2.20 10.88
C SER A 21 -1.26 1.31 10.03
N VAL A 22 -0.23 0.72 10.65
CA VAL A 22 0.71 -0.20 9.99
C VAL A 22 -0.03 -1.36 9.34
N TYR A 23 -0.96 -1.95 10.09
CA TYR A 23 -1.75 -3.10 9.66
C TYR A 23 -2.96 -2.70 8.82
N ASP A 24 -3.55 -1.54 9.11
CA ASP A 24 -4.72 -1.05 8.37
C ASP A 24 -4.37 -0.66 6.93
N TYR A 25 -3.23 0.01 6.70
CA TYR A 25 -2.88 0.48 5.35
C TYR A 25 -1.39 0.67 5.05
N GLU A 26 -0.51 0.95 6.02
CA GLU A 26 0.87 1.37 5.67
C GLU A 26 1.67 0.24 5.02
N ILE A 27 1.49 -1.01 5.46
CA ILE A 27 2.13 -2.16 4.80
C ILE A 27 1.73 -2.24 3.32
N ALA A 28 0.45 -2.06 3.02
CA ALA A 28 -0.05 -2.09 1.64
C ALA A 28 0.46 -0.89 0.82
N PHE A 29 0.57 0.28 1.44
CA PHE A 29 1.13 1.49 0.83
C PHE A 29 2.61 1.29 0.45
N GLU A 30 3.44 0.83 1.38
CA GLU A 30 4.86 0.58 1.13
C GLU A 30 5.08 -0.55 0.12
N LEU A 31 4.22 -1.59 0.16
CA LEU A 31 4.26 -2.66 -0.84
C LEU A 31 3.91 -2.14 -2.24
N SER A 32 2.97 -1.19 -2.35
CA SER A 32 2.62 -0.59 -3.65
C SER A 32 3.79 0.16 -4.29
N ILE A 33 4.59 0.86 -3.47
CA ILE A 33 5.79 1.60 -3.90
C ILE A 33 6.90 0.61 -4.29
N SER A 34 7.13 -0.39 -3.45
CA SER A 34 8.18 -1.37 -3.70
C SER A 34 7.89 -2.21 -4.95
N ALA A 35 6.64 -2.62 -5.14
CA ALA A 35 6.19 -3.35 -6.33
C ALA A 35 6.48 -2.54 -7.61
N TYR A 36 6.29 -1.21 -7.58
CA TYR A 36 6.65 -0.34 -8.69
C TYR A 36 8.14 -0.37 -9.00
N TRP A 37 9.00 -0.21 -7.98
CA TRP A 37 10.45 -0.13 -8.17
C TRP A 37 11.09 -1.43 -8.65
N ILE A 38 10.48 -2.58 -8.37
CA ILE A 38 10.93 -3.89 -8.89
C ILE A 38 10.30 -4.27 -10.24
N GLY A 39 9.55 -3.36 -10.86
CA GLY A 39 8.91 -3.58 -12.16
C GLY A 39 7.59 -4.36 -12.13
N ASN A 40 7.08 -4.70 -10.95
CA ASN A 40 5.76 -5.33 -10.81
C ASN A 40 4.64 -4.27 -10.80
N TYR A 41 4.50 -3.56 -11.93
CA TYR A 41 3.59 -2.43 -12.06
C TYR A 41 2.13 -2.80 -11.84
N ARG A 42 1.72 -4.00 -12.27
CA ARG A 42 0.34 -4.48 -12.07
C ARG A 42 0.01 -4.65 -10.59
N GLN A 43 0.90 -5.28 -9.82
CA GLN A 43 0.73 -5.42 -8.37
C GLN A 43 0.71 -4.04 -7.68
N SER A 44 1.57 -3.11 -8.11
CA SER A 44 1.58 -1.74 -7.60
C SER A 44 0.22 -1.06 -7.80
N VAL A 45 -0.32 -1.08 -9.02
CA VAL A 45 -1.64 -0.50 -9.34
C VAL A 45 -2.77 -1.19 -8.56
N ASP A 46 -2.76 -2.52 -8.47
CA ASP A 46 -3.77 -3.28 -7.74
C ASP A 46 -3.77 -2.92 -6.24
N LEU A 47 -2.59 -2.71 -5.64
CA LEU A 47 -2.47 -2.25 -4.24
C LEU A 47 -2.94 -0.81 -4.07
N CYS A 48 -2.58 0.09 -4.99
CA CYS A 48 -3.09 1.47 -4.99
C CYS A 48 -4.62 1.51 -5.09
N ASN A 49 -5.24 0.69 -5.94
CA ASN A 49 -6.70 0.60 -6.07
C ASN A 49 -7.35 0.15 -4.74
N LYS A 50 -6.76 -0.82 -4.03
CA LYS A 50 -7.24 -1.25 -2.71
C LYS A 50 -7.17 -0.11 -1.68
N LEU A 51 -6.06 0.64 -1.66
CA LEU A 51 -5.88 1.79 -0.77
C LEU A 51 -6.89 2.91 -1.04
N ILE A 52 -7.14 3.23 -2.32
CA ILE A 52 -8.12 4.24 -2.73
C ILE A 52 -9.54 3.85 -2.30
N ALA A 53 -9.90 2.56 -2.37
CA ALA A 53 -11.19 2.06 -1.90
C ALA A 53 -11.39 2.20 -0.38
N MET A 54 -10.31 2.45 0.38
CA MET A 54 -10.32 2.68 1.82
C MET A 54 -10.16 4.16 2.20
N LYS A 55 -10.48 5.10 1.30
CA LYS A 55 -10.31 6.56 1.47
C LYS A 55 -10.69 7.07 2.87
N ASP A 56 -11.82 6.63 3.41
CA ASP A 56 -12.33 7.12 4.70
C ASP A 56 -11.58 6.58 5.93
N LYS A 57 -10.66 5.63 5.73
CA LYS A 57 -9.86 4.97 6.77
C LYS A 57 -8.37 5.30 6.69
N ILE A 58 -7.94 6.07 5.70
CA ILE A 58 -6.53 6.40 5.49
C ILE A 58 -6.31 7.91 5.63
N HIS A 59 -5.12 8.28 6.09
CA HIS A 59 -4.76 9.68 6.24
C HIS A 59 -4.79 10.40 4.86
N PRO A 60 -5.31 11.65 4.76
CA PRO A 60 -5.48 12.35 3.48
C PRO A 60 -4.19 12.43 2.64
N SER A 61 -3.04 12.67 3.27
CA SER A 61 -1.75 12.72 2.55
C SER A 61 -1.38 11.36 1.93
N ILE A 62 -1.73 10.24 2.57
CA ILE A 62 -1.49 8.90 2.04
C ILE A 62 -2.42 8.63 0.87
N TYR A 63 -3.70 9.06 0.96
CA TYR A 63 -4.63 8.97 -0.15
C TYR A 63 -4.14 9.76 -1.38
N GLU A 64 -3.73 11.01 -1.19
CA GLU A 64 -3.20 11.86 -2.27
C GLU A 64 -1.95 11.27 -2.91
N GLN A 65 -1.02 10.75 -2.10
CA GLN A 65 0.18 10.12 -2.62
C GLN A 65 -0.14 8.79 -3.35
N THR A 66 -1.12 8.03 -2.86
CA THR A 66 -1.57 6.79 -3.50
C THR A 66 -2.11 7.06 -4.90
N LEU A 67 -2.86 8.15 -5.10
CA LEU A 67 -3.32 8.56 -6.42
C LEU A 67 -2.13 8.81 -7.38
N LYS A 68 -1.11 9.55 -6.93
CA LYS A 68 0.10 9.81 -7.74
C LYS A 68 0.84 8.51 -8.09
N ASN A 69 1.03 7.63 -7.10
CA ASN A 69 1.71 6.34 -7.29
C ASN A 69 0.96 5.45 -8.29
N ARG A 70 -0.38 5.44 -8.23
CA ARG A 70 -1.22 4.72 -9.20
C ARG A 70 -0.98 5.19 -10.62
N GLU A 71 -0.95 6.51 -10.84
CA GLU A 71 -0.70 7.07 -12.17
C GLU A 71 0.69 6.71 -12.71
N PHE A 72 1.72 6.69 -11.85
CA PHE A 72 3.03 6.19 -12.24
C PHE A 72 2.97 4.71 -12.68
N GLY A 73 2.30 3.86 -11.90
CA GLY A 73 2.12 2.44 -12.26
C GLY A 73 1.37 2.24 -13.58
N LEU A 74 0.26 2.97 -13.78
CA LEU A 74 -0.53 2.89 -15.03
C LEU A 74 0.30 3.34 -16.25
N SER A 75 1.12 4.38 -16.11
CA SER A 75 2.00 4.84 -17.18
C SER A 75 3.05 3.80 -17.61
N LYS A 76 3.26 2.74 -16.84
CA LYS A 76 4.19 1.64 -17.16
C LYS A 76 3.53 0.38 -17.69
N ILE A 77 2.19 0.28 -17.64
CA ILE A 77 1.41 -0.86 -18.14
C ILE A 77 0.87 -0.59 -19.55
N VAL A 78 0.59 0.68 -19.86
CA VAL A 78 -0.02 1.10 -21.14
C VAL A 78 1.00 1.24 -22.28
N TYR A 79 2.28 1.08 -21.99
CA TYR A 79 3.39 1.05 -22.96
C TYR A 79 4.12 -0.28 -22.89
#